data_AF-A0A1Y0IKX6-F1
#
_entry.id   AF-A0A1Y0IKX6-F1
#
_cell.length_a   1.000
_cell.length_b   1.000
_cell.length_c   1.000
_cell.angle_alpha   90.00
_cell.angle_beta   90.00
_cell.angle_gamma   90.00
#
_symmetry.space_group_name_H-M   'P 1'
#
loop_
_entity.id
_entity.type
_entity.pdbx_description
1 polymer ?
#
loop_
_entity_poly.entity_id
_entity_poly.type
_entity_poly.pdbx_seq_one_letter_code
_entity_poly.pdbx_strand_id
1 'polypeptide(L)'
;MLTEKCRLLLLEQGEETQVEIHTSFIGGIPHIPSDYELPICHLCGEQQTFYFQVAFPDSHLWAGRTMALFSCTSCAHKDYLIPEMLSGELTGADIPAGFLETYQKNFRILIYKTSSGTKRDDYKEKIKYKKINLVENADQYIDANKIGGCPNWILDDEAPATYNKDLDMFFLMQILEGATFEIVPGAPSQIVLGLSGEPEASNSGYYELFLGNNVYFFGTESKENKSVYIITQI
;
A
#
# COMPACT_ATOMS: atom_id res chain seq x y z
N MET A 1 26.00 -5.31 -1.05
CA MET A 1 24.53 -5.16 -1.13
C MET A 1 24.12 -5.53 -2.54
N LEU A 2 23.21 -6.49 -2.70
CA LEU A 2 22.54 -6.70 -3.99
C LEU A 2 21.64 -5.48 -4.18
N THR A 3 21.93 -4.64 -5.18
CA THR A 3 21.05 -3.52 -5.48
C THR A 3 19.77 -4.09 -6.06
N GLU A 4 18.66 -3.91 -5.34
CA GLU A 4 17.35 -4.38 -5.76
C GLU A 4 17.00 -3.83 -7.14
N LYS A 5 16.62 -4.72 -8.06
CA LYS A 5 16.24 -4.32 -9.42
C LYS A 5 14.96 -3.48 -9.37
N CYS A 6 15.00 -2.31 -10.01
CA CYS A 6 13.84 -1.46 -10.22
C CYS A 6 12.86 -2.11 -11.19
N ARG A 7 11.56 -2.13 -10.84
CA ARG A 7 10.48 -2.59 -11.71
C ARG A 7 9.31 -1.63 -11.68
N LEU A 8 8.90 -1.16 -12.86
CA LEU A 8 7.74 -0.29 -13.02
C LEU A 8 6.44 -1.06 -12.78
N LEU A 9 5.49 -0.38 -12.16
CA LEU A 9 4.10 -0.82 -11.99
C LEU A 9 3.27 -0.27 -13.16
N LEU A 10 3.22 -0.99 -14.28
CA LEU A 10 2.44 -0.55 -15.45
C LEU A 10 1.05 -1.16 -15.42
N LEU A 11 0.02 -0.32 -15.52
CA LEU A 11 -1.36 -0.79 -15.62
C LEU A 11 -1.66 -1.25 -17.04
N GLU A 12 -2.28 -2.43 -17.16
CA GLU A 12 -2.78 -2.90 -18.46
C GLU A 12 -3.95 -2.01 -18.91
N GLN A 13 -4.01 -1.72 -20.21
CA GLN A 13 -5.08 -0.90 -20.78
C GLN A 13 -6.25 -1.78 -21.24
N GLY A 14 -7.46 -1.44 -20.80
CA GLY A 14 -8.70 -2.09 -21.22
C GLY A 14 -9.54 -2.59 -20.05
N GLU A 15 -10.73 -3.11 -20.37
CA GLU A 15 -11.56 -3.82 -19.40
C GLU A 15 -11.07 -5.26 -19.30
N GLU A 16 -10.46 -5.60 -18.15
CA GLU A 16 -10.04 -6.96 -17.86
C GLU A 16 -10.96 -7.62 -16.85
N THR A 17 -11.15 -8.93 -17.02
CA THR A 17 -11.73 -9.78 -15.99
C THR A 17 -10.62 -10.28 -15.08
N GLN A 18 -10.81 -10.11 -13.78
CA GLN A 18 -9.89 -10.67 -12.80
C GLN A 18 -9.89 -12.21 -12.87
N VAL A 19 -8.71 -12.81 -13.05
CA VAL A 19 -8.50 -14.26 -13.05
C VAL A 19 -7.54 -14.67 -11.93
N GLU A 20 -7.64 -15.92 -11.48
CA GLU A 20 -6.91 -16.44 -10.31
C GLU A 20 -5.39 -16.35 -10.42
N ILE A 21 -4.85 -16.45 -11.63
CA ILE A 21 -3.39 -16.41 -11.87
C ILE A 21 -2.78 -15.01 -11.67
N HIS A 22 -3.59 -13.96 -11.64
CA HIS A 22 -3.08 -12.60 -11.44
C HIS A 22 -2.74 -12.38 -9.96
N THR A 23 -1.48 -12.02 -9.70
CA THR A 23 -0.95 -11.84 -8.34
C THR A 23 -0.59 -10.40 -7.99
N SER A 24 -0.54 -9.51 -9.00
CA SER A 24 -0.29 -8.07 -8.85
C SER A 24 -1.37 -7.27 -9.59
N PHE A 25 -2.17 -6.50 -8.87
CA PHE A 25 -3.31 -5.76 -9.43
C PHE A 25 -3.83 -4.68 -8.47
N ILE A 26 -4.58 -3.73 -9.02
CA ILE A 26 -5.38 -2.73 -8.31
C ILE A 26 -6.84 -3.19 -8.29
N GLY A 27 -7.55 -2.95 -7.18
CA GLY A 27 -9.00 -3.18 -7.08
C GLY A 27 -9.44 -4.62 -7.33
N GLY A 28 -10.71 -4.82 -7.63
CA GLY A 28 -11.29 -6.16 -7.73
C GLY A 28 -11.45 -6.82 -6.35
N ILE A 29 -11.31 -8.15 -6.35
CA ILE A 29 -11.41 -9.00 -5.17
C ILE A 29 -9.99 -9.37 -4.70
N PRO A 30 -9.62 -9.14 -3.42
CA PRO A 30 -8.29 -9.49 -2.94
C PRO A 30 -8.04 -11.01 -3.00
N HIS A 31 -6.79 -11.39 -3.32
CA HIS A 31 -6.32 -12.78 -3.25
C HIS A 31 -5.49 -13.00 -1.98
N ILE A 32 -6.14 -13.00 -0.81
CA ILE A 32 -5.48 -13.20 0.49
C ILE A 32 -5.75 -14.62 1.03
N PRO A 33 -4.93 -15.14 1.96
CA PRO A 33 -5.17 -16.46 2.55
C PRO A 33 -6.56 -16.60 3.16
N SER A 34 -7.14 -17.81 3.09
CA SER A 34 -8.50 -18.08 3.57
C SER A 34 -8.65 -17.91 5.09
N ASP A 35 -7.57 -18.13 5.82
CA ASP A 35 -7.49 -18.00 7.28
C ASP A 35 -7.26 -16.56 7.76
N TYR A 36 -7.01 -15.61 6.85
CA TYR A 36 -6.90 -14.20 7.17
C TYR A 36 -8.30 -13.58 7.24
N GLU A 37 -8.51 -12.75 8.25
CA GLU A 37 -9.70 -11.91 8.34
C GLU A 37 -9.57 -10.71 7.40
N LEU A 38 -10.71 -10.27 6.84
CA LEU A 38 -10.76 -9.03 6.07
C LEU A 38 -10.51 -7.85 7.02
N PRO A 39 -9.61 -6.90 6.67
CA PRO A 39 -9.26 -5.83 7.59
C PRO A 39 -10.45 -4.92 7.94
N ILE A 40 -10.62 -4.65 9.23
CA ILE A 40 -11.62 -3.73 9.77
C ILE A 40 -10.95 -2.43 10.21
N CYS A 41 -11.60 -1.29 9.96
CA CYS A 41 -11.14 0.00 10.44
C CYS A 41 -11.33 0.10 11.96
N HIS A 42 -10.25 0.38 12.70
CA HIS A 42 -10.31 0.52 14.15
C HIS A 42 -10.98 1.82 14.62
N LEU A 43 -11.29 2.75 13.69
CA LEU A 43 -11.95 4.02 14.02
C LEU A 43 -13.47 3.94 13.90
N CYS A 44 -13.99 3.31 12.84
CA CYS A 44 -15.44 3.26 12.57
C CYS A 44 -16.03 1.84 12.56
N GLY A 45 -15.20 0.79 12.63
CA GLY A 45 -15.67 -0.61 12.60
C GLY A 45 -16.07 -1.13 11.22
N GLU A 46 -15.99 -0.32 10.17
CA GLU A 46 -16.31 -0.74 8.80
C GLU A 46 -15.18 -1.57 8.16
N GLN A 47 -15.55 -2.47 7.25
CA GLN A 47 -14.58 -3.21 6.44
C GLN A 47 -13.77 -2.25 5.55
N GLN A 48 -12.44 -2.34 5.66
CA GLN A 48 -11.53 -1.55 4.85
C GLN A 48 -11.62 -1.95 3.38
N THR A 49 -11.36 -0.97 2.52
CA THR A 49 -11.37 -1.13 1.08
C THR A 49 -10.01 -1.66 0.62
N PHE A 50 -10.01 -2.71 -0.19
CA PHE A 50 -8.84 -3.24 -0.88
C PHE A 50 -8.40 -2.29 -2.01
N TYR A 51 -7.19 -1.76 -1.93
CA TYR A 51 -6.63 -0.86 -2.93
C TYR A 51 -5.83 -1.61 -3.99
N PHE A 52 -4.82 -2.36 -3.57
CA PHE A 52 -3.97 -3.12 -4.47
C PHE A 52 -3.26 -4.26 -3.76
N GLN A 53 -2.77 -5.20 -4.56
CA GLN A 53 -1.76 -6.16 -4.13
C GLN A 53 -0.63 -6.25 -5.14
N VAL A 54 0.56 -6.57 -4.65
CA VAL A 54 1.77 -6.71 -5.46
C VAL A 54 2.54 -7.94 -4.98
N ALA A 55 2.74 -8.90 -5.88
CA ALA A 55 3.64 -10.02 -5.67
C ALA A 55 5.08 -9.60 -5.98
N PHE A 56 6.00 -9.87 -5.06
CA PHE A 56 7.40 -9.55 -5.23
C PHE A 56 8.09 -10.57 -6.14
N PRO A 57 8.86 -10.11 -7.14
CA PRO A 57 9.50 -10.96 -8.13
C PRO A 57 10.67 -11.76 -7.53
N ASP A 58 11.10 -12.80 -8.22
CA ASP A 58 12.14 -13.74 -7.74
C ASP A 58 13.48 -13.09 -7.38
N SER A 59 13.80 -11.94 -7.96
CA SER A 59 15.04 -11.22 -7.66
C SER A 59 14.95 -10.32 -6.43
N HIS A 60 13.79 -10.22 -5.80
CA HIS A 60 13.53 -9.30 -4.68
C HIS A 60 13.73 -9.99 -3.34
N LEU A 61 14.16 -9.26 -2.30
CA LEU A 61 14.37 -9.81 -0.96
C LEU A 61 13.11 -10.47 -0.38
N TRP A 62 11.94 -9.99 -0.80
CA TRP A 62 10.63 -10.56 -0.44
C TRP A 62 10.05 -11.52 -1.50
N ALA A 63 10.87 -12.09 -2.38
CA ALA A 63 10.46 -13.05 -3.40
C ALA A 63 9.52 -14.14 -2.85
N GLY A 64 8.47 -14.46 -3.63
CA GLY A 64 7.44 -15.42 -3.24
C GLY A 64 6.47 -14.92 -2.17
N ARG A 65 6.50 -13.62 -1.84
CA ARG A 65 5.52 -12.95 -0.98
C ARG A 65 4.69 -11.95 -1.77
N THR A 66 3.50 -11.70 -1.27
CA THR A 66 2.61 -10.64 -1.75
C THR A 66 2.33 -9.67 -0.61
N MET A 67 2.34 -8.37 -0.93
CA MET A 67 1.83 -7.31 -0.08
C MET A 67 0.47 -6.86 -0.61
N ALA A 68 -0.53 -6.80 0.26
CA ALA A 68 -1.84 -6.23 -0.05
C ALA A 68 -2.14 -5.06 0.88
N LEU A 69 -2.63 -3.95 0.31
CA LEU A 69 -2.98 -2.75 1.05
C LEU A 69 -4.49 -2.54 1.09
N PHE A 70 -5.00 -2.32 2.29
CA PHE A 70 -6.37 -1.96 2.57
C PHE A 70 -6.40 -0.61 3.28
N SER A 71 -7.38 0.25 2.98
CA SER A 71 -7.60 1.51 3.68
C SER A 71 -9.09 1.82 3.82
N CYS A 72 -9.46 2.50 4.90
CA CYS A 72 -10.84 2.86 5.18
C CYS A 72 -11.27 3.99 4.24
N THR A 73 -12.41 3.78 3.57
CA THR A 73 -13.08 4.81 2.76
C THR A 73 -14.39 5.27 3.40
N SER A 74 -14.80 4.67 4.53
CA SER A 74 -16.09 4.91 5.19
C SER A 74 -16.06 5.97 6.28
N CYS A 75 -14.88 6.48 6.65
CA CYS A 75 -14.74 7.56 7.62
C CYS A 75 -13.51 8.43 7.32
N ALA A 76 -13.56 9.70 7.74
CA ALA A 76 -12.42 10.58 7.76
C ALA A 76 -12.21 11.12 9.17
N HIS A 77 -11.02 10.91 9.73
CA HIS A 77 -10.62 11.46 11.02
C HIS A 77 -9.36 12.29 10.81
N LYS A 78 -9.37 13.55 11.22
CA LYS A 78 -8.30 14.53 10.96
C LYS A 78 -6.90 14.04 11.32
N ASP A 79 -6.79 13.29 12.42
CA ASP A 79 -5.51 12.78 12.92
C ASP A 79 -5.03 11.49 12.23
N TYR A 80 -5.83 10.92 11.32
CA TYR A 80 -5.54 9.64 10.64
C TYR A 80 -5.78 9.71 9.13
N LEU A 81 -5.71 10.89 8.51
CA LEU A 81 -5.84 11.03 7.05
C LEU A 81 -4.63 10.45 6.29
N ILE A 82 -3.47 10.45 6.95
CA ILE A 82 -2.23 9.82 6.51
C ILE A 82 -1.74 8.87 7.62
N PRO A 83 -0.85 7.91 7.30
CA PRO A 83 -0.21 7.08 8.31
C PRO A 83 0.55 7.95 9.33
N GLU A 84 0.57 7.51 10.59
CA GLU A 84 1.36 8.17 11.63
C GLU A 84 2.85 8.17 11.24
N MET A 85 3.45 9.35 11.24
CA MET A 85 4.87 9.56 10.98
C MET A 85 5.65 9.55 12.30
N LEU A 86 6.88 9.04 12.30
CA LEU A 86 7.78 9.18 13.44
C LEU A 86 7.99 10.65 13.80
N SER A 87 8.32 10.92 15.06
CA SER A 87 8.68 12.26 15.53
C SER A 87 10.20 12.40 15.61
N GLY A 88 10.72 13.60 15.27
CA GLY A 88 12.14 13.90 15.33
C GLY A 88 12.83 13.83 13.97
N GLU A 89 14.12 13.49 13.97
CA GLU A 89 14.92 13.30 12.75
C GLU A 89 14.51 11.99 12.07
N LEU A 90 14.03 12.10 10.83
CA LEU A 90 13.47 10.96 10.08
C LEU A 90 14.54 10.18 9.31
N THR A 91 15.54 10.88 8.76
CA THR A 91 16.62 10.24 8.01
C THR A 91 17.39 9.28 8.89
N GLY A 92 17.42 8.00 8.50
CA GLY A 92 18.10 6.96 9.25
C GLY A 92 17.45 6.65 10.61
N ALA A 93 16.18 6.99 10.81
CA ALA A 93 15.48 6.74 12.07
C ALA A 93 15.41 5.24 12.41
N ASP A 94 15.42 4.95 13.72
CA ASP A 94 15.02 3.66 14.27
C ASP A 94 13.52 3.68 14.57
N ILE A 95 12.75 2.81 13.92
CA ILE A 95 11.33 2.65 14.18
C ILE A 95 11.15 1.89 15.50
N PRO A 96 10.45 2.45 16.50
CA PRO A 96 10.29 1.80 17.80
C PRO A 96 9.58 0.44 17.73
N ALA A 97 9.95 -0.49 18.61
CA ALA A 97 9.25 -1.77 18.76
C ALA A 97 7.73 -1.58 18.95
N GLY A 98 6.94 -2.43 18.32
CA GLY A 98 5.48 -2.38 18.37
C GLY A 98 4.82 -1.26 17.55
N PHE A 99 5.56 -0.22 17.12
CA PHE A 99 4.99 0.89 16.35
C PHE A 99 4.26 0.41 15.08
N LEU A 100 4.89 -0.49 14.31
CA LEU A 100 4.35 -1.05 13.07
C LEU A 100 3.08 -1.90 13.26
N GLU A 101 2.79 -2.34 14.48
CA GLU A 101 1.56 -3.05 14.83
C GLU A 101 0.44 -2.05 15.17
N THR A 102 0.79 -0.98 15.88
CA THR A 102 -0.19 -0.03 16.44
C THR A 102 -0.61 1.08 15.49
N TYR A 103 0.24 1.48 14.54
CA TYR A 103 0.01 2.64 13.66
C TYR A 103 -1.04 2.38 12.55
N GLN A 104 -1.31 1.11 12.24
CA GLN A 104 -2.29 0.67 11.25
C GLN A 104 -3.72 0.71 11.83
N LYS A 105 -4.28 1.92 11.99
CA LYS A 105 -5.62 2.16 12.58
C LYS A 105 -6.75 2.06 11.56
N ASN A 106 -6.65 2.85 10.49
CA ASN A 106 -7.65 2.94 9.42
C ASN A 106 -7.13 2.40 8.09
N PHE A 107 -5.95 1.81 8.07
CA PHE A 107 -5.42 1.02 6.96
C PHE A 107 -4.82 -0.28 7.50
N ARG A 108 -4.52 -1.22 6.61
CA ARG A 108 -3.87 -2.48 6.93
C ARG A 108 -3.01 -2.94 5.75
N ILE A 109 -1.80 -3.37 6.05
CA ILE A 109 -0.94 -4.09 5.15
C ILE A 109 -0.96 -5.57 5.55
N LEU A 110 -1.29 -6.43 4.59
CA LEU A 110 -1.19 -7.88 4.74
C LEU A 110 -0.01 -8.39 3.92
N ILE A 111 0.83 -9.21 4.55
CA ILE A 111 1.98 -9.84 3.90
C ILE A 111 1.83 -11.35 4.07
N TYR A 112 1.87 -12.08 2.96
CA TYR A 112 1.62 -13.52 2.94
C TYR A 112 2.42 -14.20 1.83
N LYS A 113 2.49 -15.53 1.86
CA LYS A 113 3.10 -16.30 0.75
C LYS A 113 2.22 -16.13 -0.48
N THR A 114 2.79 -15.75 -1.63
CA THR A 114 2.01 -15.54 -2.85
C THR A 114 1.19 -16.78 -3.22
N SER A 115 1.76 -17.97 -3.03
CA SER A 115 1.10 -19.24 -3.33
C SER A 115 -0.06 -19.61 -2.40
N SER A 116 -0.23 -18.92 -1.26
CA SER A 116 -1.36 -19.15 -0.35
C SER A 116 -2.51 -18.15 -0.56
N GLY A 117 -2.36 -17.19 -1.47
CA GLY A 117 -3.43 -16.24 -1.79
C GLY A 117 -4.58 -16.94 -2.49
N THR A 118 -5.80 -16.71 -2.00
CA THR A 118 -7.04 -17.25 -2.58
C THR A 118 -8.04 -16.11 -2.76
N LYS A 119 -8.78 -16.12 -3.87
CA LYS A 119 -9.82 -15.12 -4.10
C LYS A 119 -10.86 -15.16 -2.97
N ARG A 120 -11.17 -14.00 -2.39
CA ARG A 120 -12.09 -13.86 -1.27
C ARG A 120 -13.54 -13.68 -1.70
N ASP A 121 -14.37 -14.69 -1.48
CA ASP A 121 -15.81 -14.63 -1.81
C ASP A 121 -16.62 -13.77 -0.84
N ASP A 122 -16.08 -13.47 0.34
CA ASP A 122 -16.69 -12.64 1.37
C ASP A 122 -16.35 -11.14 1.24
N TYR A 123 -15.55 -10.76 0.24
CA TYR A 123 -15.23 -9.36 -0.04
C TYR A 123 -16.15 -8.78 -1.12
N LYS A 124 -16.74 -7.61 -0.85
CA LYS A 124 -17.49 -6.83 -1.85
C LYS A 124 -16.54 -5.86 -2.57
N GLU A 125 -16.40 -6.03 -3.89
CA GLU A 125 -15.63 -5.14 -4.74
C GLU A 125 -16.08 -3.68 -4.59
N LYS A 126 -15.10 -2.76 -4.53
CA LYS A 126 -15.33 -1.31 -4.43
C LYS A 126 -14.51 -0.51 -5.44
N ILE A 127 -13.26 -0.91 -5.68
CA ILE A 127 -12.37 -0.33 -6.70
C ILE A 127 -12.38 -1.26 -7.92
N LYS A 128 -12.47 -0.70 -9.12
CA LYS A 128 -12.39 -1.45 -10.38
C LYS A 128 -11.06 -2.20 -10.48
N TYR A 129 -11.14 -3.46 -10.86
CA TYR A 129 -9.97 -4.26 -11.16
C TYR A 129 -9.11 -3.67 -12.30
N LYS A 130 -7.79 -3.58 -12.09
CA LYS A 130 -6.77 -3.30 -13.12
C LYS A 130 -5.52 -4.14 -12.87
N LYS A 131 -5.08 -4.89 -13.88
CA LYS A 131 -3.86 -5.68 -13.79
C LYS A 131 -2.61 -4.79 -13.74
N ILE A 132 -1.64 -5.19 -12.91
CA ILE A 132 -0.31 -4.59 -12.87
C ILE A 132 0.67 -5.52 -13.57
N ASN A 133 1.32 -5.01 -14.61
CA ASN A 133 2.47 -5.64 -15.26
C ASN A 133 3.77 -5.08 -14.67
N LEU A 134 4.61 -5.96 -14.14
CA LEU A 134 5.92 -5.60 -13.61
C LEU A 134 6.96 -5.61 -14.73
N VAL A 135 7.54 -4.45 -15.04
CA VAL A 135 8.53 -4.31 -16.12
C VAL A 135 9.87 -3.88 -15.53
N GLU A 136 10.92 -4.67 -15.75
CA GLU A 136 12.27 -4.31 -15.32
C GLU A 136 12.72 -3.00 -15.94
N ASN A 137 13.34 -2.15 -15.11
CA ASN A 137 13.95 -0.90 -15.55
C ASN A 137 15.37 -0.79 -15.01
N ALA A 138 16.28 -0.33 -15.87
CA ALA A 138 17.69 -0.14 -15.50
C ALA A 138 17.90 1.13 -14.67
N ASP A 139 17.04 2.15 -14.85
CA ASP A 139 17.09 3.38 -14.07
C ASP A 139 16.43 3.17 -12.71
N GLN A 140 17.25 3.22 -11.66
CA GLN A 140 16.80 3.07 -10.27
C GLN A 140 16.09 4.31 -9.73
N TYR A 141 16.31 5.46 -10.36
CA TYR A 141 15.75 6.76 -9.98
C TYR A 141 14.60 7.19 -10.89
N ILE A 142 14.09 6.29 -11.74
CA ILE A 142 12.96 6.62 -12.61
C ILE A 142 11.76 7.11 -11.80
N ASP A 143 11.24 8.26 -12.18
CA ASP A 143 10.09 8.91 -11.54
C ASP A 143 8.78 8.25 -11.98
N ALA A 144 8.47 7.12 -11.35
CA ALA A 144 7.27 6.32 -11.63
C ALA A 144 6.89 5.43 -10.44
N ASN A 145 5.65 4.94 -10.45
CA ASN A 145 5.24 3.85 -9.57
C ASN A 145 6.13 2.62 -9.82
N LYS A 146 6.81 2.14 -8.78
CA LYS A 146 7.82 1.09 -8.93
C LYS A 146 8.04 0.27 -7.66
N ILE A 147 8.61 -0.92 -7.83
CA ILE A 147 9.15 -1.80 -6.79
C ILE A 147 10.68 -1.75 -6.88
N GLY A 148 11.36 -1.67 -5.74
CA GLY A 148 12.82 -1.59 -5.66
C GLY A 148 13.39 -0.32 -6.30
N GLY A 149 14.70 -0.31 -6.53
CA GLY A 149 15.41 0.91 -6.93
C GLY A 149 15.55 1.89 -5.76
N CYS A 150 15.55 3.19 -6.07
CA CYS A 150 15.67 4.26 -5.07
C CYS A 150 14.40 5.11 -5.03
N PRO A 151 13.94 5.55 -3.84
CA PRO A 151 12.78 6.43 -3.72
C PRO A 151 13.00 7.76 -4.46
N ASN A 152 11.96 8.27 -5.11
CA ASN A 152 11.94 9.63 -5.65
C ASN A 152 11.39 10.61 -4.61
N TRP A 153 12.21 11.04 -3.66
CA TRP A 153 11.78 12.00 -2.64
C TRP A 153 11.34 13.34 -3.24
N ILE A 154 10.27 13.92 -2.69
CA ILE A 154 9.82 15.28 -3.03
C ILE A 154 10.51 16.31 -2.14
N LEU A 155 10.63 15.97 -0.86
CA LEU A 155 11.31 16.78 0.14
C LEU A 155 12.70 16.18 0.43
N ASP A 156 13.05 16.08 1.70
CA ASP A 156 14.28 15.44 2.15
C ASP A 156 14.12 13.91 2.22
N ASP A 157 15.26 13.22 2.31
CA ASP A 157 15.32 11.78 2.51
C ASP A 157 14.84 11.43 3.93
N GLU A 158 13.73 10.71 4.02
CA GLU A 158 13.12 10.28 5.28
C GLU A 158 13.24 8.76 5.49
N ALA A 159 14.12 8.07 4.75
CA ALA A 159 14.27 6.63 4.86
C ALA A 159 14.60 6.18 6.29
N PRO A 160 13.83 5.25 6.90
CA PRO A 160 14.22 4.63 8.15
C PRO A 160 15.44 3.73 7.94
N ALA A 161 16.34 3.67 8.93
CA ALA A 161 17.46 2.73 8.89
C ALA A 161 17.05 1.36 9.44
N THR A 162 16.36 1.35 10.58
CA THR A 162 16.10 0.11 11.33
C THR A 162 14.71 0.08 11.96
N TYR A 163 14.27 -1.11 12.32
CA TYR A 163 13.12 -1.38 13.17
C TYR A 163 13.59 -2.10 14.43
N ASN A 164 13.25 -1.55 15.59
CA ASN A 164 13.69 -2.07 16.89
C ASN A 164 15.22 -2.27 16.96
N LYS A 165 15.98 -1.31 16.40
CA LYS A 165 17.45 -1.19 16.38
C LYS A 165 18.23 -2.26 15.61
N ASP A 166 17.64 -3.42 15.43
CA ASP A 166 18.35 -4.63 15.01
C ASP A 166 17.89 -5.16 13.65
N LEU A 167 16.76 -4.67 13.12
CA LEU A 167 16.23 -5.10 11.83
C LEU A 167 16.34 -4.00 10.81
N ASP A 168 17.23 -4.17 9.84
CA ASP A 168 17.40 -3.23 8.74
C ASP A 168 16.09 -3.05 7.96
N MET A 169 15.84 -1.80 7.59
CA MET A 169 14.73 -1.39 6.73
C MET A 169 15.27 -1.09 5.34
N PHE A 170 14.52 -1.48 4.31
CA PHE A 170 14.88 -1.20 2.93
C PHE A 170 13.67 -0.71 2.14
N PHE A 171 13.91 0.03 1.07
CA PHE A 171 12.87 0.53 0.18
C PHE A 171 12.20 -0.63 -0.58
N LEU A 172 10.89 -0.75 -0.44
CA LEU A 172 10.08 -1.76 -1.13
C LEU A 172 9.53 -1.24 -2.44
N MET A 173 8.79 -0.13 -2.37
CA MET A 173 8.07 0.43 -3.51
C MET A 173 7.60 1.84 -3.22
N GLN A 174 7.19 2.55 -4.26
CA GLN A 174 6.48 3.82 -4.16
C GLN A 174 5.23 3.84 -5.03
N ILE A 175 4.27 4.64 -4.59
CA ILE A 175 3.12 5.10 -5.36
C ILE A 175 3.20 6.63 -5.37
N LEU A 176 3.34 7.22 -6.56
CA LEU A 176 3.40 8.65 -6.74
C LEU A 176 2.03 9.30 -6.53
N GLU A 177 2.06 10.61 -6.28
CA GLU A 177 0.86 11.43 -6.20
C GLU A 177 -0.05 11.32 -7.42
N GLY A 178 -1.33 11.63 -7.21
CA GLY A 178 -2.33 11.60 -8.27
C GLY A 178 -2.75 10.19 -8.69
N ALA A 179 -2.23 9.15 -8.04
CA ALA A 179 -2.75 7.80 -8.19
C ALA A 179 -4.22 7.74 -7.73
N THR A 180 -5.12 7.46 -8.67
CA THR A 180 -6.56 7.37 -8.43
C THR A 180 -7.06 5.94 -8.57
N PHE A 181 -8.03 5.60 -7.72
CA PHE A 181 -8.60 4.26 -7.64
C PHE A 181 -10.08 4.30 -8.02
N GLU A 182 -10.37 4.15 -9.32
CA GLU A 182 -11.73 4.22 -9.86
C GLU A 182 -12.70 3.28 -9.14
N ILE A 183 -13.87 3.78 -8.75
CA ILE A 183 -14.87 2.98 -8.04
C ILE A 183 -15.78 2.22 -9.01
N VAL A 184 -16.27 1.05 -8.58
CA VAL A 184 -17.30 0.30 -9.32
C VAL A 184 -18.67 0.96 -9.16
N PRO A 185 -19.61 0.79 -10.12
CA PRO A 185 -20.98 1.30 -9.97
C PRO A 185 -21.64 0.81 -8.67
N GLY A 186 -22.19 1.76 -7.90
CA GLY A 186 -22.88 1.46 -6.63
C GLY A 186 -21.95 1.23 -5.42
N ALA A 187 -20.63 1.36 -5.57
CA ALA A 187 -19.74 1.48 -4.42
C ALA A 187 -19.99 2.82 -3.69
N PRO A 188 -19.92 2.85 -2.35
CA PRO A 188 -20.04 4.11 -1.60
C PRO A 188 -18.92 5.09 -1.96
N SER A 189 -19.18 6.40 -1.96
CA SER A 189 -18.13 7.42 -2.06
C SER A 189 -17.15 7.34 -0.87
N GLN A 190 -15.92 7.79 -1.08
CA GLN A 190 -14.98 7.98 0.03
C GLN A 190 -15.46 9.13 0.91
N ILE A 191 -15.44 8.92 2.21
CA ILE A 191 -15.63 10.00 3.18
C ILE A 191 -14.31 10.78 3.31
N VAL A 192 -14.39 12.09 3.14
CA VAL A 192 -13.28 13.05 3.24
C VAL A 192 -13.62 14.13 4.27
N LEU A 193 -12.66 14.94 4.70
CA LEU A 193 -12.98 16.13 5.48
C LEU A 193 -13.34 17.28 4.54
N GLY A 194 -14.54 17.82 4.71
CA GLY A 194 -14.99 19.02 4.00
C GLY A 194 -14.29 20.28 4.51
N LEU A 195 -14.61 21.42 3.88
CA LEU A 195 -14.03 22.72 4.24
C LEU A 195 -14.38 23.18 5.67
N SER A 196 -15.47 22.66 6.24
CA SER A 196 -15.84 22.88 7.65
C SER A 196 -15.00 22.05 8.63
N GLY A 197 -14.18 21.11 8.14
CA GLY A 197 -13.51 20.10 8.94
C GLY A 197 -14.39 18.91 9.31
N GLU A 198 -15.66 18.89 8.86
CA GLU A 198 -16.59 17.79 9.11
C GLU A 198 -16.49 16.71 8.03
N PRO A 199 -16.67 15.42 8.37
CA PRO A 199 -16.70 14.34 7.38
C PRO A 199 -17.87 14.47 6.39
N GLU A 200 -17.59 14.37 5.10
CA GLU A 200 -18.59 14.38 4.03
C GLU A 200 -18.23 13.39 2.91
N ALA A 201 -19.21 12.99 2.10
CA ALA A 201 -18.98 12.12 0.95
C ALA A 201 -18.32 12.89 -0.19
N SER A 202 -17.21 12.36 -0.70
CA SER A 202 -16.56 12.90 -1.90
C SER A 202 -17.45 12.75 -3.13
N ASN A 203 -17.41 13.75 -4.00
CA ASN A 203 -18.07 13.74 -5.30
C ASN A 203 -17.21 13.09 -6.40
N SER A 204 -15.99 12.63 -6.07
CA SER A 204 -15.08 11.99 -7.01
C SER A 204 -15.55 10.57 -7.38
N GLY A 205 -15.38 10.20 -8.64
CA GLY A 205 -15.62 8.83 -9.14
C GLY A 205 -14.47 7.84 -8.84
N TYR A 206 -13.64 8.16 -7.84
CA TYR A 206 -12.47 7.38 -7.44
C TYR A 206 -12.22 7.58 -5.95
N TYR A 207 -11.46 6.65 -5.37
CA TYR A 207 -10.85 6.83 -4.07
C TYR A 207 -9.42 7.34 -4.22
N GLU A 208 -8.97 8.05 -3.20
CA GLU A 208 -7.58 8.44 -2.99
C GLU A 208 -7.00 7.64 -1.83
N LEU A 209 -5.69 7.38 -1.90
CA LEU A 209 -4.92 6.78 -0.82
C LEU A 209 -4.14 7.89 -0.12
N PHE A 210 -4.31 8.05 1.19
CA PHE A 210 -3.56 9.00 2.02
C PHE A 210 -3.52 10.43 1.45
N LEU A 211 -4.70 10.97 1.15
CA LEU A 211 -4.89 12.31 0.54
C LEU A 211 -4.29 12.46 -0.88
N GLY A 212 -3.97 11.35 -1.55
CA GLY A 212 -3.35 11.38 -2.88
C GLY A 212 -1.87 11.75 -2.84
N ASN A 213 -1.24 11.73 -1.67
CA ASN A 213 0.19 12.01 -1.47
C ASN A 213 1.07 10.97 -2.15
N ASN A 214 2.36 11.29 -2.27
CA ASN A 214 3.38 10.30 -2.61
C ASN A 214 3.55 9.36 -1.42
N VAL A 215 3.54 8.06 -1.68
CA VAL A 215 3.57 7.00 -0.67
C VAL A 215 4.80 6.14 -0.89
N TYR A 216 5.68 6.07 0.10
CA TYR A 216 6.88 5.24 0.09
C TYR A 216 6.73 4.12 1.11
N PHE A 217 7.06 2.90 0.70
CA PHE A 217 6.95 1.72 1.53
C PHE A 217 8.34 1.22 1.87
N PHE A 218 8.62 1.01 3.16
CA PHE A 218 9.87 0.44 3.65
C PHE A 218 9.58 -0.86 4.37
N GLY A 219 10.32 -1.91 4.03
CA GLY A 219 10.14 -3.26 4.56
C GLY A 219 11.29 -3.67 5.46
N THR A 220 11.03 -4.55 6.43
CA THR A 220 12.08 -5.22 7.19
C THR A 220 12.84 -6.25 6.33
N GLU A 221 14.17 -6.34 6.47
CA GLU A 221 14.97 -7.40 5.84
C GLU A 221 14.75 -8.81 6.44
N SER A 222 13.83 -8.94 7.39
CA SER A 222 13.55 -10.21 8.08
C SER A 222 12.96 -11.28 7.16
N LYS A 223 13.48 -12.51 7.30
CA LYS A 223 12.94 -13.69 6.61
C LYS A 223 11.57 -14.10 7.14
N GLU A 224 11.37 -13.99 8.45
CA GLU A 224 10.17 -14.46 9.16
C GLU A 224 9.18 -13.33 9.45
N ASN A 225 9.66 -12.23 10.02
CA ASN A 225 8.82 -11.13 10.53
C ASN A 225 8.86 -9.93 9.60
N LYS A 226 8.11 -10.05 8.50
CA LYS A 226 7.97 -8.97 7.51
C LYS A 226 6.98 -7.92 8.04
N SER A 227 7.44 -6.69 8.12
CA SER A 227 6.62 -5.53 8.48
C SER A 227 6.93 -4.40 7.51
N VAL A 228 5.97 -3.51 7.34
CA VAL A 228 6.08 -2.35 6.44
C VAL A 228 5.84 -1.08 7.24
N TYR A 229 6.69 -0.09 7.02
CA TYR A 229 6.46 1.30 7.39
C TYR A 229 6.08 2.09 6.14
N ILE A 230 5.14 3.03 6.29
CA ILE A 230 4.72 3.91 5.21
C ILE A 230 5.14 5.32 5.54
N ILE A 231 5.76 6.00 4.58
CA ILE A 231 6.03 7.44 4.60
C ILE A 231 5.16 8.10 3.54
N THR A 232 4.61 9.28 3.85
CA THR A 232 3.89 10.10 2.86
C THR A 232 4.51 11.48 2.75
N GLN A 233 4.67 11.98 1.51
CA GLN A 233 5.14 13.35 1.23
C GLN A 233 4.20 14.08 0.26
N ILE A 234 4.12 15.40 0.41
CA ILE A 234 3.36 16.35 -0.41
C ILE A 234 4.26 17.53 -0.79
#